data_AF-A0AAD7H8S3-F1
#
_entry.id   AF-A0AAD7H8S3-F1
#
_cell.length_a   1.000
_cell.length_b   1.000
_cell.length_c   1.000
_cell.angle_alpha   90.00
_cell.angle_beta   90.00
_cell.angle_gamma   90.00
#
_symmetry.space_group_name_H-M   'P 1'
#
loop_
_entity.id
_entity.type
_entity.pdbx_description
1 polymer ?
#
loop_
_entity_poly.entity_id
_entity_poly.type
_entity_poly.pdbx_seq_one_letter_code
_entity_poly.pdbx_strand_id
1 'polypeptide(L)'
;LGDLLARGAENSLTMGLEVGYPGDSLYECDPEDVSSRFTVYCVSDTQHVIMDGHCGEDTLIKSEHLADPEFELPRWYAEQRAQAIG
;
A
#
# COMPACT_ATOMS: atom_id res chain seq x y z
N LEU A 1 1.73 20.75 0.02
CA LEU A 1 0.76 20.70 1.14
C LEU A 1 0.03 19.37 0.99
N GLY A 2 0.05 18.53 2.02
CA GLY A 2 -0.03 17.06 1.92
C GLY A 2 -1.31 16.52 1.28
N ASP A 3 -1.13 15.57 0.36
CA ASP A 3 -2.18 14.75 -0.20
C ASP A 3 -2.74 13.84 0.90
N LEU A 4 -3.96 14.16 1.37
CA LEU A 4 -4.61 13.44 2.45
C LEU A 4 -5.01 12.02 2.05
N LEU A 5 -5.29 11.78 0.76
CA LEU A 5 -5.62 10.45 0.27
C LEU A 5 -4.37 9.57 0.30
N ALA A 6 -3.25 10.08 -0.19
CA ALA A 6 -1.97 9.39 -0.14
C ALA A 6 -1.57 9.02 1.30
N ARG A 7 -1.61 9.99 2.22
CA ARG A 7 -1.26 9.73 3.62
C ARG A 7 -2.24 8.79 4.33
N GLY A 8 -3.52 8.87 4.00
CA GLY A 8 -4.53 7.91 4.49
C GLY A 8 -4.25 6.49 3.99
N ALA A 9 -3.88 6.37 2.72
CA ALA A 9 -3.51 5.11 2.09
C ALA A 9 -2.25 4.49 2.72
N GLU A 10 -1.19 5.27 2.94
CA GLU A 10 0.04 4.82 3.62
C GLU A 10 -0.26 4.26 5.01
N ASN A 11 -1.06 4.98 5.81
CA ASN A 11 -1.46 4.54 7.15
C ASN A 11 -2.28 3.24 7.08
N SER A 12 -3.24 3.16 6.16
CA SER A 12 -4.09 1.97 5.99
C SER A 12 -3.26 0.74 5.61
N LEU A 13 -2.34 0.89 4.63
CA LEU A 13 -1.43 -0.19 4.21
C LEU A 13 -0.49 -0.62 5.35
N THR A 14 0.00 0.33 6.13
CA THR A 14 0.86 0.06 7.30
C THR A 14 0.09 -0.74 8.37
N MET A 15 -1.17 -0.39 8.64
CA MET A 15 -2.01 -1.17 9.56
C MET A 15 -2.27 -2.59 9.05
N GLY A 16 -2.38 -2.77 7.73
CA GLY A 16 -2.51 -4.09 7.11
C GLY A 16 -1.34 -5.06 7.38
N LEU A 17 -0.16 -4.53 7.75
CA LEU A 17 1.02 -5.35 8.09
C LEU A 17 0.79 -6.24 9.32
N GLU A 18 -0.17 -5.92 10.19
CA GLU A 18 -0.54 -6.78 11.32
C GLU A 18 -1.09 -8.16 10.87
N VAL A 19 -1.71 -8.20 9.69
CA VAL A 19 -2.24 -9.44 9.07
C VAL A 19 -1.21 -10.06 8.12
N GLY A 20 -0.33 -9.23 7.54
CA GLY A 20 0.73 -9.61 6.62
C GLY A 20 0.29 -9.60 5.15
N TYR A 21 1.24 -9.31 4.23
CA TYR A 21 0.98 -9.39 2.79
C TYR A 21 1.57 -10.66 2.17
N PRO A 22 0.93 -11.22 1.13
CA PRO A 22 1.46 -12.37 0.42
C PRO A 22 2.88 -12.16 -0.11
N GLY A 23 3.74 -13.16 0.09
CA GLY A 23 5.14 -13.13 -0.31
C GLY A 23 6.08 -12.44 0.67
N ASP A 24 5.56 -11.82 1.74
CA ASP A 24 6.40 -11.26 2.80
C ASP A 24 7.02 -12.39 3.64
N SER A 25 8.33 -12.28 3.90
CA SER A 25 9.01 -13.16 4.85
C SER A 25 8.68 -12.71 6.28
N LEU A 26 8.23 -13.65 7.12
CA LEU A 26 7.89 -13.41 8.53
C LEU A 26 9.06 -12.85 9.38
N TYR A 27 10.27 -12.82 8.82
CA TYR A 27 11.51 -12.44 9.50
C TYR A 27 12.12 -11.12 9.00
N GLU A 28 11.51 -10.46 8.01
CA GLU A 28 12.13 -9.31 7.31
C GLU A 28 11.54 -7.94 7.69
N CYS A 29 10.50 -7.88 8.53
CA CYS A 29 10.03 -6.61 9.07
C CYS A 29 10.87 -6.24 10.30
N ASP A 30 11.98 -5.53 10.09
CA ASP A 30 12.55 -4.72 11.16
C ASP A 30 11.47 -3.72 11.60
N PRO A 31 11.05 -3.70 12.87
CA PRO A 31 10.01 -2.80 13.36
C PRO A 31 10.30 -1.31 13.10
N GLU A 32 11.56 -0.92 12.87
CA GLU A 32 11.91 0.44 12.43
C GLU A 32 11.60 0.70 10.93
N ASP A 33 11.65 -0.32 10.08
CA ASP A 33 11.36 -0.25 8.63
C ASP A 33 9.86 -0.32 8.27
N VAL A 34 9.04 -0.89 9.17
CA VAL A 34 7.58 -1.06 8.98
C VAL A 34 6.88 0.25 8.65
N SER A 35 7.31 1.36 9.27
CA SER A 35 6.72 2.69 9.07
C SER A 35 7.04 3.33 7.72
N SER A 36 8.06 2.83 7.02
CA SER A 36 8.58 3.41 5.77
C SER A 36 8.39 2.53 4.54
N ARG A 37 7.77 1.35 4.70
CA ARG A 37 7.57 0.40 3.59
C ARG A 37 6.76 0.99 2.45
N PHE A 38 5.63 1.63 2.77
CA PHE A 38 4.72 2.15 1.76
C PHE A 38 4.90 3.64 1.60
N THR A 39 5.14 4.07 0.37
CA THR A 39 5.02 5.47 -0.04
C THR A 39 3.90 5.57 -1.06
N VAL A 40 2.95 6.47 -0.84
CA VAL A 40 1.86 6.72 -1.79
C VAL A 40 1.97 8.14 -2.31
N TYR A 41 1.86 8.32 -3.62
CA TYR A 41 1.87 9.66 -4.21
C TYR A 41 0.97 9.75 -5.43
N CYS A 42 0.41 10.94 -5.62
CA CYS A 42 -0.41 11.28 -6.76
C CYS A 42 0.45 11.41 -8.03
N VAL A 43 0.04 10.75 -9.10
CA VAL A 43 0.68 10.86 -10.43
C VAL A 43 -0.22 11.56 -11.45
N SER A 44 -1.52 11.65 -11.18
CA SER A 44 -2.50 12.41 -11.94
C SER A 44 -3.76 12.65 -11.12
N ASP A 45 -4.68 13.49 -11.62
CA ASP A 45 -5.96 13.77 -10.95
C ASP A 45 -6.83 12.52 -10.68
N THR A 46 -6.53 11.39 -11.31
CA THR A 46 -7.33 10.16 -11.20
C THR A 46 -6.53 8.96 -10.67
N GLN A 47 -5.22 9.10 -10.44
CA GLN A 47 -4.37 7.98 -10.07
C GLN A 47 -3.31 8.33 -9.03
N HIS A 48 -3.06 7.34 -8.17
CA HIS A 48 -1.97 7.28 -7.22
C HIS A 48 -1.10 6.06 -7.52
N VAL A 49 0.17 6.14 -7.12
CA VAL A 49 1.09 5.01 -7.10
C VAL A 49 1.34 4.63 -5.66
N ILE A 50 1.29 3.33 -5.38
CA ILE A 50 1.78 2.71 -4.15
C ILE A 50 3.15 2.13 -4.48
N MET A 51 4.20 2.71 -3.90
CA MET A 51 5.52 2.10 -3.87
C MET A 51 5.62 1.22 -2.65
N ASP A 52 5.94 -0.06 -2.85
CA ASP A 52 6.27 -0.98 -1.77
C ASP A 52 7.78 -1.21 -1.74
N GLY A 53 8.46 -0.60 -0.77
CA GLY A 53 9.90 -0.71 -0.58
C GLY A 53 10.39 -2.12 -0.27
N HIS A 54 9.49 -3.06 0.07
CA HIS A 54 9.84 -4.44 0.37
C HIS A 54 9.97 -5.31 -0.89
N CYS A 55 9.06 -5.19 -1.86
CA CYS A 55 9.18 -5.89 -3.15
C CYS A 55 9.81 -5.06 -4.27
N GLY A 56 9.90 -3.73 -4.09
CA GLY A 56 10.39 -2.82 -5.12
C GLY A 56 9.44 -2.66 -6.31
N GLU A 57 8.16 -3.05 -6.16
CA GLU A 57 7.15 -2.92 -7.22
C GLU A 57 6.18 -1.77 -6.95
N ASP A 58 5.91 -1.04 -8.02
CA ASP A 58 4.95 0.07 -8.03
C ASP A 58 3.58 -0.44 -8.46
N THR A 59 2.55 -0.16 -7.67
CA THR A 59 1.17 -0.52 -7.97
C THR A 59 0.34 0.73 -8.21
N LEU A 60 -0.26 0.83 -9.40
CA LEU A 60 -1.20 1.90 -9.72
C LEU A 60 -2.57 1.63 -9.09
N ILE A 61 -3.15 2.66 -8.47
CA ILE A 61 -4.50 2.65 -7.93
C ILE A 61 -5.25 3.92 -8.37
N LYS A 62 -6.55 3.80 -8.55
CA LYS A 62 -7.39 4.96 -8.85
C LYS A 62 -7.65 5.77 -7.59
N SER A 63 -7.59 7.09 -7.70
CA SER A 63 -7.86 8.01 -6.59
C SER A 63 -9.29 7.86 -6.03
N GLU A 64 -10.25 7.44 -6.87
CA GLU A 64 -11.63 7.18 -6.44
C GLU A 64 -11.73 6.07 -5.38
N HIS A 65 -10.86 5.05 -5.46
CA HIS A 65 -10.81 4.00 -4.44
C HIS A 65 -10.21 4.51 -3.13
N LEU A 66 -9.20 5.40 -3.18
CA LEU A 66 -8.62 5.99 -1.97
C LEU A 66 -9.56 6.97 -1.28
N ALA A 67 -10.50 7.56 -2.03
CA ALA A 67 -11.52 8.46 -1.50
C ALA A 67 -12.73 7.73 -0.91
N ASP A 68 -12.89 6.43 -1.17
CA ASP A 68 -13.98 5.61 -0.69
C ASP A 68 -13.64 5.00 0.68
N PRO A 69 -14.33 5.37 1.77
CA PRO A 69 -14.06 4.83 3.11
C PRO A 69 -14.45 3.36 3.26
N GLU A 70 -15.27 2.80 2.37
CA GLU A 70 -15.62 1.37 2.38
C GLU A 70 -14.60 0.53 1.60
N PHE A 71 -13.67 1.16 0.90
CA PHE A 71 -12.64 0.46 0.15
C PHE A 71 -11.57 -0.09 1.09
N GLU A 72 -11.51 -1.43 1.21
CA GLU A 72 -10.52 -2.15 2.01
C GLU A 72 -9.15 -2.18 1.30
N LEU A 73 -8.45 -1.04 1.28
CA LEU A 73 -7.15 -0.90 0.60
C LEU A 73 -6.14 -2.01 0.94
N PRO A 74 -5.93 -2.41 2.22
CA PRO A 74 -4.98 -3.46 2.55
C PRO A 74 -5.35 -4.81 1.91
N ARG A 75 -6.64 -5.16 1.94
CA ARG A 75 -7.13 -6.39 1.34
C ARG A 75 -6.94 -6.40 -0.16
N TRP A 76 -7.33 -5.30 -0.83
CA TRP A 76 -7.14 -5.16 -2.27
C TRP A 76 -5.66 -5.29 -2.64
N TYR A 77 -4.77 -4.63 -1.90
CA TYR A 77 -3.33 -4.72 -2.16
C TYR A 77 -2.77 -6.14 -1.96
N ALA A 78 -3.24 -6.85 -0.93
CA ALA A 78 -2.89 -8.26 -0.71
C ALA A 78 -3.29 -9.14 -1.90
N GLU A 79 -4.47 -8.90 -2.49
CA GLU A 79 -4.92 -9.63 -3.69
C GLU A 79 -4.02 -9.36 -4.89
N GLN A 80 -3.57 -8.11 -5.08
CA GLN A 80 -2.61 -7.75 -6.13
C GLN A 80 -1.27 -8.47 -5.93
N ARG A 81 -0.76 -8.50 -4.69
CA ARG A 81 0.47 -9.21 -4.32
C ARG A 81 0.36 -10.72 -4.55
N ALA A 82 -0.77 -11.32 -4.19
CA ALA A 82 -1.02 -12.74 -4.41
C ALA A 82 -0.99 -13.12 -5.90
N GLN A 83 -1.47 -12.23 -6.77
CA GLN A 83 -1.42 -12.43 -8.23
C GLN A 83 0.00 -12.26 -8.79
N ALA A 84 0.82 -11.38 -8.24
CA ALA A 84 2.19 -11.15 -8.72
C ALA A 84 3.13 -12.33 -8.41
N ILE A 85 2.86 -13.10 -7.35
CA ILE A 85 3.69 -14.24 -6.91
C ILE A 85 3.21 -15.60 -7.43
N GLY A 86 2.05 -15.67 -8.10
CA GLY A 86 1.44 -16.90 -8.62
C GLY A 86 1.66 -17.09 -10.11
#